data_AF-A2CEL4-F1
#
_entry.id   AF-A2CEL4-F1
#
_cell.length_a   1.000
_cell.length_b   1.000
_cell.length_c   1.000
_cell.angle_alpha   90.00
_cell.angle_beta   90.00
_cell.angle_gamma   90.00
#
_symmetry.space_group_name_H-M   'P 1'
#
loop_
_entity.id
_entity.type
_entity.pdbx_description
1 polymer ?
#
loop_
_entity_poly.entity_id
_entity_poly.type
_entity_poly.pdbx_seq_one_letter_code
_entity_poly.pdbx_strand_id
1 'polypeptide(L)'
;MKAVLLADTEIDLFSTDIPPTNAVDFTGRCYFTKICKCKLKDIACLKCGNIVVYHVIVPCSSCLLSCNNRHFWMFHSQAVYDINRLDST
;
A
#
# COMPACT_ATOMS: atom_id res chain seq x y z
N MET A 1 7.68 -2.73 -6.41
CA MET A 1 8.77 -3.32 -5.57
C MET A 1 8.14 -4.30 -4.59
N LYS A 2 8.72 -5.48 -4.35
CA LYS A 2 8.26 -6.37 -3.27
C LYS A 2 8.40 -5.69 -1.91
N ALA A 3 7.41 -5.87 -1.06
CA ALA A 3 7.34 -5.31 0.28
C ALA A 3 6.76 -6.32 1.25
N VAL A 4 7.09 -6.14 2.51
CA VAL A 4 6.51 -6.87 3.64
C VAL A 4 6.06 -5.85 4.68
N LEU A 5 5.03 -6.16 5.44
CA LEU A 5 4.71 -5.38 6.62
C LEU A 5 5.74 -5.70 7.69
N LEU A 6 6.43 -4.69 8.23
CA LEU A 6 7.30 -4.88 9.42
C LEU A 6 6.52 -5.42 10.63
N ALA A 7 5.23 -5.16 10.62
CA ALA A 7 4.23 -5.59 11.59
C ALA A 7 3.76 -7.03 11.38
N ASP A 8 3.86 -7.56 10.16
CA ASP A 8 3.31 -8.85 9.74
C ASP A 8 4.04 -9.34 8.48
N THR A 9 5.07 -10.16 8.68
CA THR A 9 5.93 -10.61 7.59
C THR A 9 5.35 -11.78 6.79
N GLU A 10 4.21 -12.34 7.20
CA GLU A 10 3.57 -13.45 6.48
C GLU A 10 2.79 -12.97 5.25
N ILE A 11 2.47 -11.66 5.19
CA ILE A 11 1.75 -11.07 4.08
C ILE A 11 2.73 -10.52 3.05
N ASP A 12 2.76 -11.17 1.89
CA ASP A 12 3.46 -10.68 0.71
C ASP A 12 2.72 -9.49 0.11
N LEU A 13 3.43 -8.36 -0.02
CA LEU A 13 2.92 -7.13 -0.59
C LEU A 13 3.78 -6.62 -1.73
N PHE A 14 3.19 -5.75 -2.54
CA PHE A 14 3.92 -4.86 -3.42
C PHE A 14 3.76 -3.42 -2.96
N SER A 15 4.78 -2.61 -3.20
CA SER A 15 4.76 -1.18 -2.89
C SER A 15 5.21 -0.34 -4.08
N THR A 16 4.67 0.88 -4.15
CA THR A 16 4.97 1.90 -5.16
C THR A 16 5.03 3.28 -4.52
N ASP A 17 5.85 4.16 -5.09
CA ASP A 17 6.00 5.57 -4.76
C ASP A 17 4.88 6.43 -5.39
N ILE A 18 4.29 5.96 -6.48
CA ILE A 18 3.29 6.70 -7.27
C ILE A 18 1.95 5.93 -7.28
N PRO A 19 0.82 6.59 -7.00
CA PRO A 19 -0.49 5.96 -7.14
C PRO A 19 -0.77 5.55 -8.59
N PRO A 20 -1.42 4.40 -8.84
CA PRO A 20 -1.93 4.05 -10.16
C PRO A 20 -2.98 5.09 -10.58
N THR A 21 -2.66 5.92 -11.57
CA THR A 21 -3.59 6.93 -12.09
C THR A 21 -4.72 6.25 -12.88
N ASN A 22 -5.95 6.72 -12.68
CA ASN A 22 -7.16 6.30 -13.42
C ASN A 22 -7.52 4.80 -13.33
N ALA A 23 -6.87 4.02 -12.46
CA ALA A 23 -7.16 2.59 -12.27
C ALA A 23 -7.79 2.29 -10.92
N VAL A 24 -7.50 3.11 -9.91
CA VAL A 24 -7.93 2.91 -8.53
C VAL A 24 -8.35 4.23 -7.90
N ASP A 25 -9.21 4.17 -6.88
CA ASP A 25 -9.58 5.34 -6.07
C ASP A 25 -9.84 4.94 -4.62
N PHE A 26 -9.76 5.91 -3.72
CA PHE A 26 -10.03 5.74 -2.31
C PHE A 26 -11.48 5.31 -2.05
N THR A 27 -11.66 4.33 -1.18
CA THR A 27 -12.97 3.86 -0.75
C THR A 27 -13.10 3.83 0.77
N GLY A 28 -14.33 3.88 1.26
CA GLY A 28 -14.63 3.75 2.68
C GLY A 28 -14.05 4.85 3.58
N ARG A 29 -14.01 4.55 4.87
CA ARG A 29 -13.49 5.44 5.93
C ARG A 29 -12.05 5.08 6.24
N CYS A 30 -11.30 6.04 6.79
CA CYS A 30 -9.99 5.74 7.32
C CYS A 30 -10.12 4.85 8.57
N TYR A 31 -9.14 3.97 8.77
CA TYR A 31 -9.09 3.05 9.90
C TYR A 31 -7.65 2.91 10.42
N PHE A 32 -7.52 2.18 11.53
CA PHE A 32 -6.25 1.86 12.17
C PHE A 32 -6.16 0.34 12.34
N THR A 33 -4.96 -0.21 12.33
CA THR A 33 -4.74 -1.63 12.61
C THR A 33 -4.40 -1.83 14.09
N LYS A 34 -4.44 -3.08 14.55
CA LYS A 34 -4.01 -3.42 15.91
C LYS A 34 -2.49 -3.37 16.08
N ILE A 35 -1.74 -3.40 14.98
CA ILE A 35 -0.28 -3.59 15.00
C ILE A 35 0.46 -2.24 15.09
N CYS A 36 -0.06 -1.20 14.42
CA CYS A 36 0.51 0.14 14.51
C CYS A 36 -0.58 1.23 14.48
N LYS A 37 -0.21 2.45 14.90
CA LYS A 37 -1.12 3.60 14.94
C LYS A 37 -1.18 4.37 13.61
N CYS A 38 -0.78 3.75 12.50
CA CYS A 38 -0.89 4.39 11.18
C CYS A 38 -2.35 4.55 10.79
N LYS A 39 -2.71 5.73 10.28
CA LYS A 39 -4.03 5.97 9.69
C LYS A 39 -4.01 5.47 8.25
N LEU A 40 -4.83 4.46 7.98
CA LEU A 40 -4.92 3.81 6.67
C LEU A 40 -6.22 4.16 5.97
N LYS A 41 -6.26 4.01 4.65
CA LYS A 41 -7.48 4.07 3.85
C LYS A 41 -7.41 3.06 2.71
N ASP A 42 -8.49 2.31 2.53
CA ASP A 42 -8.61 1.34 1.44
C ASP A 42 -8.77 2.06 0.11
N ILE A 43 -8.30 1.38 -0.93
CA ILE A 43 -8.37 1.81 -2.32
C ILE A 43 -8.89 0.65 -3.15
N ALA A 44 -9.92 0.93 -3.94
CA ALA A 44 -10.62 -0.02 -4.77
C ALA A 44 -10.27 0.17 -6.24
N CYS A 45 -10.29 -0.93 -6.99
CA CYS A 45 -10.18 -0.92 -8.45
C CYS A 45 -11.45 -0.31 -9.06
N LEU A 46 -11.30 0.70 -9.92
CA LEU A 46 -12.42 1.38 -10.57
C LEU A 46 -13.18 0.49 -11.57
N LYS A 47 -12.57 -0.60 -12.03
CA LYS A 47 -13.21 -1.55 -12.97
C LYS A 47 -14.04 -2.63 -12.29
N CYS A 48 -13.55 -3.22 -11.19
CA CYS A 48 -14.22 -4.36 -10.54
C CYS A 48 -14.73 -4.08 -9.12
N GLY A 49 -14.42 -2.93 -8.53
CA GLY A 49 -14.88 -2.53 -7.20
C GLY A 49 -14.18 -3.23 -6.02
N ASN A 50 -13.34 -4.23 -6.27
CA ASN A 50 -12.61 -4.93 -5.22
C ASN A 50 -11.54 -4.03 -4.58
N ILE A 51 -11.35 -4.20 -3.27
CA ILE A 51 -10.22 -3.60 -2.54
C ILE A 51 -8.95 -4.30 -2.98
N VAL A 52 -7.97 -3.52 -3.46
CA VAL A 52 -6.70 -4.04 -4.00
C VAL A 52 -5.49 -3.45 -3.28
N VAL A 53 -5.70 -2.33 -2.58
CA VAL A 53 -4.66 -1.49 -1.99
C VAL A 53 -5.15 -0.90 -0.67
N TYR A 54 -4.20 -0.60 0.21
CA TYR A 54 -4.38 0.44 1.21
C TYR A 54 -3.27 1.48 1.10
N HIS A 55 -3.61 2.71 1.46
CA HIS A 55 -2.67 3.82 1.53
C HIS A 55 -2.51 4.31 2.97
N VAL A 56 -1.26 4.54 3.36
CA VAL A 56 -0.89 5.11 4.66
C VAL A 56 -1.07 6.63 4.59
N ILE A 57 -2.22 7.12 5.04
CA ILE A 57 -2.57 8.55 5.07
C ILE A 57 -1.71 9.31 6.08
N VAL A 58 -1.54 8.73 7.28
CA VAL A 58 -0.70 9.31 8.34
C VAL A 58 0.14 8.19 8.95
N PRO A 59 1.47 8.19 8.71
CA PRO A 59 2.36 7.25 9.39
C PRO A 59 2.47 7.62 10.87
N CYS A 60 2.52 6.61 11.75
CA CYS A 60 2.85 6.84 13.15
C CYS A 60 4.37 7.02 13.35
N SER A 61 4.78 7.62 14.47
CA SER A 61 6.19 7.91 14.76
C SER A 61 7.08 6.67 14.69
N SER A 62 6.64 5.55 15.28
CA SER A 62 7.40 4.29 15.24
C SER A 62 7.67 3.78 13.81
N CYS A 63 6.67 3.79 12.94
CA CYS A 63 6.83 3.39 11.54
C CYS A 63 7.71 4.39 10.77
N LEU A 64 7.61 5.68 11.07
CA LEU A 64 8.42 6.72 10.42
C LEU A 64 9.90 6.63 10.80
N LEU A 65 10.19 6.25 12.05
CA LEU A 65 11.55 6.05 12.57
C LEU A 65 12.15 4.69 12.16
N SER A 66 11.32 3.75 11.71
CA SER A 66 11.77 2.46 11.19
C SER A 66 12.36 2.62 9.78
N CYS A 67 13.24 1.70 9.38
CA CYS A 67 13.73 1.61 8.00
C CYS A 67 12.59 1.19 7.06
N ASN A 68 11.88 2.17 6.50
CA ASN A 68 10.88 1.99 5.46
C ASN A 68 11.36 2.64 4.14
N ASN A 69 10.92 2.12 3.01
CA ASN A 69 11.28 2.66 1.68
C ASN A 69 10.49 3.93 1.32
N ARG A 70 9.81 4.57 2.28
CA ARG A 70 8.89 5.71 2.09
C ARG A 70 7.75 5.46 1.10
N HIS A 71 7.43 4.18 0.84
CA HIS A 71 6.28 3.83 0.03
C HIS A 71 5.04 3.76 0.92
N PHE A 72 4.06 4.59 0.62
CA PHE A 72 2.80 4.65 1.38
C PHE A 72 1.66 3.90 0.68
N TRP A 73 1.91 3.32 -0.49
CA TRP A 73 0.94 2.54 -1.25
C TRP A 73 1.34 1.08 -1.19
N MET A 74 0.45 0.25 -0.64
CA MET A 74 0.70 -1.16 -0.40
C MET A 74 -0.41 -2.00 -1.06
N PHE A 75 0.00 -2.99 -1.84
CA PHE A 75 -0.86 -3.82 -2.67
C PHE A 75 -0.76 -5.27 -2.20
N HIS A 76 -1.89 -5.94 -2.07
CA HIS A 76 -1.88 -7.38 -1.82
C HIS A 76 -1.36 -8.11 -3.04
N SER A 77 -0.35 -8.97 -2.87
CA SER A 77 0.24 -9.78 -3.95
C SER A 77 -0.77 -10.67 -4.68
N GLN A 78 -1.87 -11.04 -4.01
CA GLN A 78 -2.96 -11.82 -4.61
C GLN A 78 -3.89 -10.99 -5.51
N ALA A 79 -3.87 -9.65 -5.39
CA ALA A 79 -4.77 -8.75 -6.07
C ALA A 79 -4.16 -8.06 -7.30
N VAL A 80 -2.83 -8.07 -7.43
CA VAL A 80 -2.09 -7.42 -8.51
C VAL A 80 -0.89 -8.25 -8.96
N TYR A 81 -0.45 -8.01 -10.19
CA TYR A 81 0.84 -8.46 -10.70
C TYR A 81 1.82 -7.29 -10.74
N ASP A 82 3.11 -7.55 -10.46
CA ASP A 82 4.16 -6.55 -10.60
C ASP A 82 4.78 -6.57 -12.00
N ILE A 83 5.26 -5.40 -12.42
CA ILE A 83 6.10 -5.23 -13.61
C ILE A 83 7.31 -4.42 -13.16
N ASN A 84 8.51 -4.79 -13.61
CA ASN A 84 9.70 -3.99 -13.37
C ASN A 84 9.51 -2.59 -13.96
N ARG A 85 9.91 -1.57 -13.20
CA ARG A 85 9.94 -0.20 -13.71
C ARG A 85 10.83 -0.21 -14.96
N LEU A 86 10.29 0.20 -16.10
CA LEU A 86 11.12 0.45 -17.27
C LEU A 86 11.89 1.73 -16.95
N ASP A 87 13.13 1.60 -16.49
CA ASP A 87 14.03 2.74 -16.41
C ASP A 87 14.21 3.27 -17.83
N SER A 88 13.98 4.57 -18.03
CA SER A 88 14.20 5.20 -19.33
C SER A 88 15.71 5.21 -19.59
N THR A 89 16.16 4.40 -20.55
CA THR A 89 17.52 4.46 -21.11
C THR A 89 17.81 5.82 -21.73
#